data_AF-A0A532UM90-F1
#
_entry.id   AF-A0A532UM90-F1
#
_cell.length_a   1.000
_cell.length_b   1.000
_cell.length_c   1.000
_cell.angle_alpha   90.00
_cell.angle_beta   90.00
_cell.angle_gamma   90.00
#
_symmetry.space_group_name_H-M   'P 1'
#
loop_
_entity.id
_entity.type
_entity.pdbx_description
1 polymer ?
#
loop_
_entity_poly.entity_id
_entity_poly.type
_entity_poly.pdbx_seq_one_letter_code
_entity_poly.pdbx_strand_id
1 'polypeptide(L)'
;MANSRRSMLGGCLVTNNDTTRKQANQLSKPGFWIRLVAFIFDVIFIYWFVRCVEWGLRSAGFYIPRELSFCLVFAAYSVVLITANGHTVGKAACGLAVKSVGSVGISLKQTMQREILCKPLSGLCLGIGFLWVGLSRRKCAWHDRITKTSVVRTSLPRRWPQYVMLAVCIIAAISAGRKALWAMHVYGDIRAVAVSSNARPPYLERDSLSLRDVSSLTSNDKSQLKDWLDSHGLEPVDYMVQTSADHQVTIVGEVHGKKEYLDLLNAAIPRLYHEAGVRCIALEVCLARDNELLNRLVTNPQFDRELAIEIARHMNWRMWGRKEYWDVFETVWRVNQTIPEGKTPLCVIGLSPPVDMPSVMLVAGAGDGKVKPPLWERLRIFRVLDDLIVELKRDELMARVIEREIIEKNARAVVWVGLNHAFTSYKQPIIREGSIFRAWGRMGWILHQRNGDQVFEISLHDNFFLSGIGGFFETLAYEGDIDPVGFSLIDSPFADLRDGRVDEYAVQPGLRFADKAQGYLFIKPNRELRECTWLRGYVSKDMFVRNKPFYRAWAKAIGRNITNAQQADVALETVMNSR
;
A
#
# COMPACT_ATOMS: atom_id res chain seq x y z
N MET A 1 -67.59 -89.15 30.28
CA MET A 1 -66.12 -89.35 30.29
C MET A 1 -65.45 -88.01 30.60
N ALA A 2 -64.65 -87.96 31.67
CA ALA A 2 -63.56 -87.01 32.03
C ALA A 2 -63.80 -85.48 31.89
N ASN A 3 -63.88 -84.72 33.01
CA ASN A 3 -62.78 -83.95 33.66
C ASN A 3 -62.19 -82.80 32.81
N SER A 4 -61.85 -81.59 33.26
CA SER A 4 -61.92 -80.86 34.54
C SER A 4 -61.34 -79.43 34.35
N ARG A 5 -61.68 -78.49 35.26
CA ARG A 5 -60.88 -77.34 35.79
C ARG A 5 -60.63 -76.03 34.99
N ARG A 6 -61.15 -74.95 35.60
CA ARG A 6 -60.66 -73.55 35.79
C ARG A 6 -59.18 -73.22 35.47
N SER A 7 -58.93 -72.01 34.94
CA SER A 7 -58.25 -70.90 35.68
C SER A 7 -58.23 -69.55 34.94
N MET A 8 -58.41 -68.46 35.71
CA MET A 8 -58.15 -67.06 35.36
C MET A 8 -56.65 -66.77 35.13
N LEU A 9 -56.35 -65.78 34.28
CA LEU A 9 -55.20 -64.84 34.30
C LEU A 9 -55.63 -63.66 33.38
N GLY A 10 -55.57 -62.38 33.73
CA GLY A 10 -54.53 -61.66 34.49
C GLY A 10 -53.82 -60.74 33.49
N GLY A 11 -54.10 -59.43 33.57
CA GLY A 11 -53.80 -58.44 32.53
C GLY A 11 -52.33 -58.10 32.28
N CYS A 12 -52.10 -57.36 31.19
CA CYS A 12 -50.94 -56.49 31.05
C CYS A 12 -51.33 -55.23 30.27
N LEU A 13 -51.34 -54.12 31.00
CA LEU A 13 -51.48 -52.75 30.51
C LEU A 13 -50.38 -52.45 29.49
N VAL A 14 -50.79 -52.07 28.29
CA VAL A 14 -49.96 -51.45 27.26
C VAL A 14 -49.52 -50.08 27.77
N THR A 15 -48.31 -49.97 28.31
CA THR A 15 -47.71 -48.69 28.68
C THR A 15 -46.77 -48.19 27.58
N ASN A 16 -47.18 -47.08 26.96
CA ASN A 16 -46.37 -45.90 26.65
C ASN A 16 -44.89 -46.13 26.27
N ASN A 17 -44.63 -46.69 25.08
CA ASN A 17 -43.33 -46.54 24.41
C ASN A 17 -43.33 -45.46 23.30
N ASP A 18 -44.49 -44.92 22.94
CA ASP A 18 -44.60 -43.94 21.85
C ASP A 18 -44.48 -42.48 22.31
N THR A 19 -44.78 -42.20 23.58
CA THR A 19 -44.62 -40.86 24.20
C THR A 19 -43.17 -40.56 24.56
N THR A 20 -42.38 -41.56 24.96
CA THR A 20 -40.93 -41.45 25.17
C THR A 20 -40.15 -41.32 23.86
N ARG A 21 -40.61 -41.96 22.78
CA ARG A 21 -40.01 -41.77 21.43
C ARG A 21 -40.32 -40.42 20.81
N LYS A 22 -41.51 -39.85 21.05
CA LYS A 22 -41.85 -38.48 20.62
C LYS A 22 -41.22 -37.36 21.46
N GLN A 23 -40.82 -37.62 22.70
CA GLN A 23 -39.95 -36.69 23.47
C GLN A 23 -38.46 -36.87 23.14
N ALA A 24 -38.07 -38.05 22.65
CA ALA A 24 -36.75 -38.32 22.08
C ALA A 24 -36.60 -37.84 20.61
N ASN A 25 -37.57 -37.08 20.08
CA ASN A 25 -37.42 -36.39 18.82
C ASN A 25 -36.42 -35.23 18.98
N GLN A 26 -35.16 -35.56 18.73
CA GLN A 26 -34.25 -34.71 17.96
C GLN A 26 -34.03 -33.27 18.45
N LEU A 27 -33.55 -33.10 19.69
CA LEU A 27 -32.51 -32.08 19.94
C LEU A 27 -31.21 -32.53 19.26
N SER A 28 -31.22 -32.69 17.92
CA SER A 28 -29.99 -32.95 17.18
C SER A 28 -29.11 -31.71 17.36
N LYS A 29 -28.10 -31.85 18.22
CA LYS A 29 -27.20 -30.73 18.52
C LYS A 29 -26.56 -30.30 17.20
N PRO A 30 -26.74 -29.03 16.79
CA PRO A 30 -26.29 -28.56 15.49
C PRO A 30 -24.78 -28.74 15.38
N GLY A 31 -24.34 -29.32 14.26
CA GLY A 31 -22.93 -29.56 13.96
C GLY A 31 -22.14 -28.26 13.73
N PHE A 32 -20.85 -28.41 13.46
CA PHE A 32 -19.93 -27.27 13.27
C PHE A 32 -20.36 -26.35 12.10
N TRP A 33 -20.62 -26.92 10.92
CA TRP A 33 -20.86 -26.14 9.70
C TRP A 33 -22.04 -25.18 9.77
N ILE A 34 -23.20 -25.61 10.28
CA ILE A 34 -24.36 -24.72 10.41
C ILE A 34 -24.12 -23.58 11.41
N ARG A 35 -23.30 -23.81 12.44
CA ARG A 35 -22.88 -22.76 13.38
C ARG A 35 -21.88 -21.80 12.73
N LEU A 36 -20.98 -22.32 11.90
CA LEU A 36 -20.03 -21.52 11.14
C LEU A 36 -20.77 -20.61 10.15
N VAL A 37 -21.75 -21.13 9.40
CA VAL A 37 -22.59 -20.32 8.50
C VAL A 37 -23.30 -19.21 9.26
N ALA A 38 -23.96 -19.53 10.38
CA ALA A 38 -24.61 -18.53 11.22
C ALA A 38 -23.63 -17.43 11.70
N PHE A 39 -22.42 -17.82 12.10
CA PHE A 39 -21.38 -16.90 12.54
C PHE A 39 -20.83 -16.03 11.40
N ILE A 40 -20.54 -16.61 10.23
CA ILE A 40 -20.08 -15.88 9.04
C ILE A 40 -21.12 -14.83 8.65
N PHE A 41 -22.41 -15.21 8.65
CA PHE A 41 -23.47 -14.25 8.39
C PHE A 41 -23.48 -13.10 9.41
N ASP A 42 -23.39 -13.39 10.71
CA ASP A 42 -23.33 -12.35 11.75
C ASP A 42 -22.13 -11.41 11.54
N VAL A 43 -20.97 -11.95 11.15
CA VAL A 43 -19.75 -11.16 10.85
C VAL A 43 -19.99 -10.23 9.66
N ILE A 44 -20.53 -10.75 8.55
CA ILE A 44 -20.79 -9.94 7.35
C ILE A 44 -21.85 -8.88 7.65
N PHE A 45 -22.92 -9.24 8.36
CA PHE A 45 -23.99 -8.31 8.76
C PHE A 45 -23.44 -7.14 9.59
N ILE A 46 -22.68 -7.43 10.65
CA ILE A 46 -22.10 -6.38 11.51
C ILE A 46 -21.02 -5.58 10.77
N TYR A 47 -20.25 -6.22 9.89
CA TYR A 47 -19.27 -5.52 9.06
C TYR A 47 -19.94 -4.43 8.22
N TRP A 48 -21.02 -4.76 7.51
CA TRP A 48 -21.76 -3.77 6.71
C TRP A 48 -22.46 -2.72 7.56
N PHE A 49 -23.07 -3.12 8.68
CA PHE A 49 -23.67 -2.17 9.62
C PHE A 49 -22.65 -1.11 10.09
N VAL A 50 -21.47 -1.55 10.55
CA VAL A 50 -20.40 -0.66 11.01
C VAL A 50 -19.89 0.22 9.88
N ARG A 51 -19.78 -0.31 8.66
CA ARG A 51 -19.37 0.46 7.47
C ARG A 51 -20.39 1.55 7.12
N CYS A 52 -21.68 1.27 7.20
CA CYS A 52 -22.74 2.26 6.97
C CYS A 52 -22.74 3.36 8.03
N VAL A 53 -22.63 2.98 9.31
CA VAL A 53 -22.54 3.92 10.45
C VAL A 53 -21.29 4.79 10.34
N GLU A 54 -20.14 4.18 10.04
CA GLU A 54 -18.89 4.89 9.80
C GLU A 54 -19.02 5.90 8.66
N TRP A 55 -19.62 5.50 7.54
CA TRP A 55 -19.84 6.41 6.40
C TRP A 55 -20.68 7.62 6.79
N GLY A 56 -21.83 7.42 7.46
CA GLY A 56 -22.69 8.52 7.90
C GLY A 56 -22.00 9.46 8.90
N LEU A 57 -21.29 8.90 9.87
CA LEU A 57 -20.58 9.70 10.89
C LEU A 57 -19.37 10.45 10.30
N ARG A 58 -18.68 9.86 9.33
CA ARG A 58 -17.60 10.55 8.59
C ARG A 58 -18.12 11.72 7.76
N SER A 59 -19.27 11.57 7.10
CA SER A 59 -19.93 12.66 6.37
C SER A 59 -20.33 13.81 7.29
N ALA A 60 -20.59 13.52 8.57
CA ALA A 60 -20.82 14.52 9.62
C ALA A 60 -19.53 15.03 10.30
N GLY A 61 -18.34 14.64 9.83
CA GLY A 61 -17.05 15.12 10.35
C GLY A 61 -16.48 14.35 11.55
N PHE A 62 -17.00 13.18 11.87
CA PHE A 62 -16.53 12.35 12.99
C PHE A 62 -15.62 11.20 12.55
N TYR A 63 -14.51 11.02 13.28
CA TYR A 63 -13.63 9.86 13.11
C TYR A 63 -14.06 8.71 14.02
N ILE A 64 -14.06 7.49 13.46
CA ILE A 64 -14.38 6.26 14.19
C ILE A 64 -13.36 5.17 13.85
N PRO A 65 -12.74 4.52 14.85
CA PRO A 65 -11.85 3.39 14.64
C PRO A 65 -12.66 2.15 14.24
N ARG A 66 -12.96 1.99 12.95
CA ARG A 66 -13.85 0.94 12.40
C ARG A 66 -13.62 -0.45 12.98
N GLU A 67 -12.38 -0.91 13.08
CA GLU A 67 -12.05 -2.27 13.53
C GLU A 67 -12.36 -2.44 15.02
N LEU A 68 -12.01 -1.45 15.84
CA LEU A 68 -12.39 -1.42 17.25
C LEU A 68 -13.91 -1.35 17.39
N SER A 69 -14.57 -0.48 16.63
CA SER A 69 -16.03 -0.37 16.60
C SER A 69 -16.70 -1.67 16.16
N PHE A 70 -16.13 -2.39 15.19
CA PHE A 70 -16.59 -3.71 14.80
C PHE A 70 -16.52 -4.70 15.95
N CYS A 71 -15.38 -4.78 16.66
CA CYS A 71 -15.24 -5.66 17.83
C CYS A 71 -16.26 -5.33 18.93
N LEU A 72 -16.42 -4.04 19.25
CA LEU A 72 -17.33 -3.57 20.31
C LEU A 72 -18.79 -3.80 19.94
N VAL A 73 -19.19 -3.44 18.71
CA VAL A 73 -20.56 -3.62 18.21
C VAL A 73 -20.89 -5.10 18.09
N PHE A 74 -19.97 -5.93 17.59
CA PHE A 74 -20.19 -7.38 17.47
C PHE A 74 -20.39 -8.04 18.85
N ALA A 75 -19.60 -7.63 19.84
CA ALA A 75 -19.73 -8.10 21.22
C ALA A 75 -21.08 -7.67 21.83
N ALA A 76 -21.43 -6.37 21.73
CA ALA A 76 -22.68 -5.84 22.25
C ALA A 76 -23.90 -6.49 21.57
N TYR A 77 -23.90 -6.57 20.23
CA TYR A 77 -24.90 -7.26 19.42
C TYR A 77 -25.11 -8.70 19.88
N SER A 78 -24.01 -9.45 20.05
CA SER A 78 -24.08 -10.86 20.47
C SER A 78 -24.63 -11.00 21.87
N VAL A 79 -24.16 -10.19 22.83
CA VAL A 79 -24.60 -10.25 24.23
C VAL A 79 -26.07 -9.90 24.37
N VAL A 80 -26.50 -8.78 23.77
CA VAL A 80 -27.88 -8.29 23.88
C VAL A 80 -28.86 -9.28 23.26
N LEU A 81 -28.63 -9.73 22.02
CA LEU A 81 -29.58 -10.62 21.35
C LEU A 81 -29.61 -12.03 21.93
N ILE A 82 -28.46 -12.57 22.36
CA ILE A 82 -28.43 -13.89 22.99
C ILE A 82 -29.09 -13.85 24.37
N THR A 83 -28.90 -12.79 25.15
CA THR A 83 -29.57 -12.67 26.46
C THR A 83 -31.07 -12.51 26.31
N ALA A 84 -31.52 -11.69 25.35
CA ALA A 84 -32.95 -11.43 25.14
C ALA A 84 -33.70 -12.59 24.46
N ASN A 85 -33.11 -13.18 23.41
CA ASN A 85 -33.81 -14.10 22.51
C ASN A 85 -33.15 -15.49 22.44
N GLY A 86 -32.00 -15.69 23.08
CA GLY A 86 -31.20 -16.90 22.95
C GLY A 86 -30.41 -16.99 21.64
N HIS A 87 -30.54 -16.06 20.71
CA HIS A 87 -29.92 -16.16 19.39
C HIS A 87 -29.52 -14.81 18.80
N THR A 88 -28.47 -14.80 17.98
CA THR A 88 -28.16 -13.71 17.04
C THR A 88 -29.06 -13.83 15.79
N VAL A 89 -29.02 -12.84 14.90
CA VAL A 89 -29.76 -12.89 13.62
C VAL A 89 -29.31 -14.08 12.78
N GLY A 90 -28.00 -14.36 12.69
CA GLY A 90 -27.49 -15.52 11.97
C GLY A 90 -27.91 -16.84 12.57
N LYS A 91 -27.86 -16.95 13.90
CA LYS A 91 -28.39 -18.14 14.59
C LYS A 91 -29.88 -18.31 14.34
N ALA A 92 -30.66 -17.23 14.39
CA ALA A 92 -32.09 -17.27 14.06
C ALA A 92 -32.34 -17.75 12.63
N ALA A 93 -31.60 -17.21 11.65
CA ALA A 93 -31.72 -17.60 10.24
C ALA A 93 -31.44 -19.09 10.02
N CYS A 94 -30.52 -19.66 10.80
CA CYS A 94 -30.18 -21.09 10.77
C CYS A 94 -31.02 -21.98 11.72
N GLY A 95 -32.00 -21.42 12.44
CA GLY A 95 -32.83 -22.17 13.40
C GLY A 95 -32.06 -22.67 14.62
N LEU A 96 -31.15 -21.83 15.13
CA LEU A 96 -30.26 -22.12 16.25
C LEU A 96 -30.55 -21.19 17.43
N ALA A 97 -30.43 -21.71 18.65
CA ALA A 97 -30.43 -20.91 19.87
C ALA A 97 -29.37 -21.41 20.86
N VAL A 98 -28.92 -20.52 21.74
CA VAL A 98 -28.04 -20.79 22.87
C VAL A 98 -28.89 -20.85 24.12
N LYS A 99 -28.73 -21.92 24.89
CA LYS A 99 -29.38 -22.09 26.19
C LYS A 99 -28.36 -22.48 27.25
N SER A 100 -28.61 -22.11 28.50
CA SER A 100 -27.84 -22.65 29.63
C SER A 100 -28.27 -24.09 29.89
N VAL A 101 -27.30 -24.94 30.25
CA VAL A 101 -27.55 -26.37 30.52
C VAL A 101 -28.51 -26.50 31.70
N GLY A 102 -29.68 -27.11 31.47
CA GLY A 102 -30.70 -27.31 32.50
C GLY A 102 -31.67 -26.15 32.69
N SER A 103 -31.68 -25.14 31.80
CA SER A 103 -32.63 -24.02 31.89
C SER A 103 -33.24 -23.65 30.53
N VAL A 104 -34.33 -22.89 30.55
CA VAL A 104 -35.05 -22.48 29.34
C VAL A 104 -34.30 -21.37 28.57
N GLY A 105 -33.51 -20.54 29.26
CA GLY A 105 -32.81 -19.37 28.71
C GLY A 105 -31.32 -19.31 29.07
N ILE A 106 -30.72 -18.13 28.97
CA ILE A 106 -29.33 -17.85 29.36
C ILE A 106 -29.27 -16.49 30.07
N SER A 107 -28.49 -16.39 31.14
CA SER A 107 -28.36 -15.13 31.89
C SER A 107 -27.39 -14.16 31.22
N LEU A 108 -27.52 -12.86 31.53
CA LEU A 108 -26.61 -11.82 31.03
C LEU A 108 -25.15 -12.12 31.40
N LYS A 109 -24.89 -12.41 32.69
CA LYS A 109 -23.54 -12.74 33.19
C LYS A 109 -22.92 -13.90 32.43
N GLN A 110 -23.70 -14.96 32.22
CA GLN A 110 -23.24 -16.15 31.50
C GLN A 110 -23.00 -15.87 30.01
N THR A 111 -23.82 -15.03 29.39
CA THR A 111 -23.65 -14.60 28.00
C THR A 111 -22.40 -13.73 27.83
N MET A 112 -22.16 -12.77 28.73
CA MET A 112 -20.95 -11.94 28.71
C MET A 112 -19.68 -12.78 28.84
N GLN A 113 -19.65 -13.73 29.79
CA GLN A 113 -18.54 -14.66 29.93
C GLN A 113 -18.32 -15.46 28.63
N ARG A 114 -19.40 -15.95 28.02
CA ARG A 114 -19.34 -16.77 26.81
C ARG A 114 -18.82 -15.99 25.61
N GLU A 115 -19.35 -14.79 25.39
CA GLU A 115 -19.12 -14.00 24.19
C GLU A 115 -17.85 -13.15 24.24
N ILE A 116 -17.55 -12.54 25.40
CA ILE A 116 -16.44 -11.58 25.55
C ILE A 116 -15.15 -12.25 26.01
N LEU A 117 -15.22 -13.28 26.86
CA LEU A 117 -14.02 -13.91 27.45
C LEU A 117 -13.70 -15.25 26.77
N CYS A 118 -14.66 -16.19 26.79
CA CYS A 118 -14.38 -17.57 26.40
C CYS A 118 -14.31 -17.78 24.88
N LYS A 119 -15.05 -16.98 24.09
CA LYS A 119 -15.00 -17.05 22.62
C LYS A 119 -13.65 -16.60 22.05
N PRO A 120 -13.09 -15.45 22.45
CA PRO A 120 -11.72 -15.09 22.06
C PRO A 120 -10.72 -16.18 22.45
N LEU A 121 -10.83 -16.74 23.67
CA LEU A 121 -9.99 -17.87 24.10
C LEU A 121 -10.14 -19.10 23.19
N SER A 122 -11.36 -19.41 22.74
CA SER A 122 -11.61 -20.49 21.78
C SER A 122 -10.96 -20.22 20.41
N GLY A 123 -10.75 -18.96 20.06
CA GLY A 123 -10.11 -18.52 18.82
C GLY A 123 -8.58 -18.49 18.89
N LEU A 124 -8.01 -18.14 20.05
CA LEU A 124 -6.55 -17.97 20.25
C LEU A 124 -5.73 -19.21 19.86
N CYS A 125 -6.25 -20.41 20.07
CA CYS A 125 -5.61 -21.65 19.64
C CYS A 125 -5.95 -22.00 18.18
N LEU A 126 -5.73 -21.08 17.24
CA LEU A 126 -6.00 -21.26 15.79
C LEU A 126 -7.42 -21.77 15.47
N GLY A 127 -8.41 -21.35 16.28
CA GLY A 127 -9.80 -21.77 16.12
C GLY A 127 -10.11 -23.22 16.55
N ILE A 128 -9.15 -23.96 17.12
CA ILE A 128 -9.36 -25.35 17.61
C ILE A 128 -10.54 -25.43 18.58
N GLY A 129 -10.73 -24.41 19.42
CA GLY A 129 -11.85 -24.36 20.35
C GLY A 129 -13.22 -24.33 19.69
N PHE A 130 -13.31 -23.85 18.44
CA PHE A 130 -14.51 -23.91 17.60
C PHE A 130 -14.61 -25.25 16.85
N LEU A 131 -13.49 -25.73 16.27
CA LEU A 131 -13.42 -27.02 15.56
C LEU A 131 -13.76 -28.21 16.48
N TRP A 132 -13.56 -28.06 17.79
CA TRP A 132 -13.95 -29.05 18.80
C TRP A 132 -15.44 -29.43 18.77
N VAL A 133 -16.31 -28.61 18.18
CA VAL A 133 -17.71 -28.97 17.91
C VAL A 133 -17.81 -30.17 16.97
N GLY A 134 -16.93 -30.28 15.97
CA GLY A 134 -16.88 -31.41 15.04
C GLY A 134 -16.47 -32.71 15.74
N LEU A 135 -15.40 -32.62 16.54
CA LEU A 135 -14.74 -33.75 17.21
C LEU A 135 -15.48 -34.25 18.46
N SER A 136 -16.12 -33.35 19.22
CA SER A 136 -16.77 -33.74 20.48
C SER A 136 -18.09 -34.49 20.24
N ARG A 137 -18.26 -35.63 20.92
CA ARG A 137 -19.55 -36.36 20.97
C ARG A 137 -20.69 -35.49 21.49
N ARG A 138 -20.38 -34.52 22.36
CA ARG A 138 -21.34 -33.57 22.94
C ARG A 138 -21.68 -32.38 22.03
N LYS A 139 -21.00 -32.23 20.88
CA LYS A 139 -21.11 -31.09 19.93
C LYS A 139 -21.01 -29.73 20.63
N CYS A 140 -20.02 -29.57 21.50
CA CYS A 140 -19.79 -28.35 22.29
C CYS A 140 -18.43 -27.74 21.92
N ALA A 141 -18.39 -26.42 21.77
CA ALA A 141 -17.13 -25.68 21.69
C ALA A 141 -16.52 -25.50 23.10
N TRP A 142 -15.27 -25.05 23.17
CA TRP A 142 -14.62 -24.76 24.46
C TRP A 142 -15.38 -23.70 25.26
N HIS A 143 -15.77 -22.58 24.62
CA HIS A 143 -16.59 -21.57 25.26
C HIS A 143 -17.92 -22.11 25.78
N ASP A 144 -18.58 -22.99 25.03
CA ASP A 144 -19.83 -23.62 25.47
C ASP A 144 -19.63 -24.47 26.73
N ARG A 145 -18.50 -25.20 26.80
CA ARG A 145 -18.15 -26.06 27.94
C ARG A 145 -17.83 -25.24 29.18
N ILE A 146 -17.01 -24.19 29.04
CA ILE A 146 -16.59 -23.33 30.14
C ILE A 146 -17.81 -22.61 30.75
N THR A 147 -18.71 -22.10 29.91
CA THR A 147 -19.87 -21.34 30.39
C THR A 147 -21.10 -22.20 30.65
N LYS A 148 -21.01 -23.52 30.60
CA LYS A 148 -22.15 -24.46 30.78
C LYS A 148 -23.35 -24.10 29.90
N THR A 149 -23.09 -23.81 28.61
CA THR A 149 -24.13 -23.51 27.62
C THR A 149 -24.16 -24.56 26.52
N SER A 150 -25.28 -24.69 25.82
CA SER A 150 -25.41 -25.52 24.62
C SER A 150 -26.12 -24.77 23.51
N VAL A 151 -25.66 -24.97 22.29
CA VAL A 151 -26.43 -24.57 21.10
C VAL A 151 -27.39 -25.70 20.76
N VAL A 152 -28.64 -25.35 20.50
CA VAL A 152 -29.74 -26.27 20.19
C VAL A 152 -30.43 -25.83 18.92
N ARG A 153 -31.06 -26.79 18.21
CA ARG A 153 -32.00 -26.44 17.13
C ARG A 153 -33.31 -25.92 17.73
N THR A 154 -33.89 -24.92 17.10
CA THR A 154 -35.22 -24.40 17.42
C THR A 154 -36.08 -24.42 16.16
N SER A 155 -37.40 -24.54 16.31
CA SER A 155 -38.31 -24.31 15.19
C SER A 155 -38.12 -22.89 14.67
N LEU A 156 -38.03 -22.73 13.34
CA LEU A 156 -37.92 -21.43 12.68
C LEU A 156 -39.30 -20.75 12.71
N PRO A 157 -39.56 -19.74 13.56
CA PRO A 157 -40.91 -19.18 13.70
C PRO A 157 -41.21 -18.12 12.64
N ARG A 158 -40.18 -17.53 12.00
CA ARG A 158 -40.28 -16.34 11.14
C ARG A 158 -39.31 -16.40 9.97
N ARG A 159 -39.76 -15.98 8.78
CA ARG A 159 -38.95 -15.99 7.54
C ARG A 159 -38.03 -14.78 7.35
N TRP A 160 -38.29 -13.67 8.03
CA TRP A 160 -37.52 -12.42 7.85
C TRP A 160 -36.00 -12.57 8.01
N PRO A 161 -35.42 -13.39 8.93
CA PRO A 161 -33.98 -13.53 9.05
C PRO A 161 -33.35 -14.16 7.80
N GLN A 162 -34.10 -15.00 7.08
CA GLN A 162 -33.63 -15.64 5.85
C GLN A 162 -33.58 -14.63 4.69
N TYR A 163 -34.52 -13.68 4.62
CA TYR A 163 -34.46 -12.59 3.65
C TYR A 163 -33.28 -11.65 3.91
N VAL A 164 -33.01 -11.30 5.17
CA VAL A 164 -31.81 -10.53 5.54
C VAL A 164 -30.54 -11.31 5.18
N MET A 165 -30.51 -12.61 5.45
CA MET A 165 -29.41 -13.49 5.03
C MET A 165 -29.15 -13.47 3.54
N LEU A 166 -30.20 -13.59 2.73
CA LEU A 166 -30.09 -13.53 1.29
C LEU A 166 -29.50 -12.19 0.82
N ALA A 167 -30.03 -11.06 1.31
CA ALA A 167 -29.56 -9.73 0.93
C ALA A 167 -28.07 -9.52 1.29
N VAL A 168 -27.66 -9.92 2.50
CA VAL A 168 -26.27 -9.83 2.94
C VAL A 168 -25.34 -10.72 2.10
N CYS A 169 -25.78 -11.94 1.77
CA CYS A 169 -25.03 -12.84 0.90
C CYS A 169 -24.84 -12.27 -0.52
N ILE A 170 -25.87 -11.60 -1.08
CA ILE A 170 -25.78 -10.93 -2.39
C ILE A 170 -24.73 -9.82 -2.35
N ILE A 171 -24.77 -8.94 -1.33
CA ILE A 171 -23.80 -7.85 -1.18
C ILE A 171 -22.37 -8.40 -1.01
N ALA A 172 -22.21 -9.46 -0.22
CA ALA A 172 -20.92 -10.12 -0.04
C ALA A 172 -20.40 -10.75 -1.34
N ALA A 173 -21.26 -11.40 -2.12
CA ALA A 173 -20.91 -11.99 -3.41
C ALA A 173 -20.46 -10.93 -4.43
N ILE A 174 -21.18 -9.82 -4.54
CA ILE A 174 -20.79 -8.68 -5.41
C ILE A 174 -19.41 -8.14 -5.00
N SER A 175 -19.20 -7.96 -3.70
CA SER A 175 -17.94 -7.45 -3.17
C SER A 175 -16.77 -8.40 -3.41
N ALA A 176 -16.99 -9.71 -3.25
CA ALA A 176 -16.01 -10.75 -3.52
C ALA A 176 -15.69 -10.83 -5.02
N GLY A 177 -16.70 -10.77 -5.90
CA GLY A 177 -16.52 -10.75 -7.35
C GLY A 177 -15.66 -9.57 -7.80
N ARG A 178 -15.94 -8.36 -7.29
CA ARG A 178 -15.12 -7.17 -7.57
C ARG A 178 -13.67 -7.32 -7.09
N LYS A 179 -13.46 -7.88 -5.89
CA LYS A 179 -12.11 -8.16 -5.38
C LYS A 179 -11.37 -9.19 -6.23
N ALA A 180 -12.05 -10.24 -6.69
CA ALA A 180 -11.47 -11.25 -7.56
C ALA A 180 -11.05 -10.66 -8.92
N LEU A 181 -11.91 -9.84 -9.54
CA LEU A 181 -11.58 -9.11 -10.78
C LEU A 181 -10.35 -8.21 -10.59
N TRP A 182 -10.32 -7.42 -9.52
CA TRP A 182 -9.17 -6.57 -9.19
C TRP A 182 -7.89 -7.39 -9.01
N ALA A 183 -7.93 -8.47 -8.23
CA ALA A 183 -6.78 -9.32 -8.01
C ALA A 183 -6.28 -9.95 -9.32
N MET A 184 -7.19 -10.45 -10.17
CA MET A 184 -6.82 -10.98 -11.49
C MET A 184 -6.11 -9.94 -12.36
N HIS A 185 -6.55 -8.69 -12.35
CA HIS A 185 -5.89 -7.61 -13.08
C HIS A 185 -4.49 -7.33 -12.54
N VAL A 186 -4.34 -7.15 -11.23
CA VAL A 186 -3.04 -6.91 -10.57
C VAL A 186 -2.06 -8.06 -10.83
N TYR A 187 -2.49 -9.31 -10.69
CA TYR A 187 -1.64 -10.46 -10.98
C TYR A 187 -1.29 -10.59 -12.47
N GLY A 188 -2.20 -10.21 -13.36
CA GLY A 188 -1.93 -10.14 -14.80
C GLY A 188 -0.80 -9.16 -15.10
N ASP A 189 -0.87 -7.96 -14.52
CA ASP A 189 0.13 -6.89 -14.69
C ASP A 189 1.51 -7.32 -14.17
N ILE A 190 1.56 -7.90 -12.97
CA ILE A 190 2.82 -8.39 -12.39
C ILE A 190 3.43 -9.51 -13.26
N ARG A 191 2.60 -10.44 -13.76
CA ARG A 191 3.10 -11.54 -14.59
C ARG A 191 3.66 -11.07 -15.92
N ALA A 192 3.12 -10.00 -16.49
CA ALA A 192 3.59 -9.45 -17.77
C ALA A 192 5.07 -9.02 -17.74
N VAL A 193 5.58 -8.63 -16.57
CA VAL A 193 6.94 -8.08 -16.39
C VAL A 193 7.87 -8.94 -15.52
N ALA A 194 7.40 -10.09 -15.02
CA ALA A 194 8.09 -10.89 -14.01
C ALA A 194 9.47 -11.46 -14.45
N VAL A 195 9.62 -11.83 -15.72
CA VAL A 195 10.88 -12.42 -16.25
C VAL A 195 12.03 -11.42 -16.15
N SER A 196 11.77 -10.17 -16.50
CA SER A 196 12.75 -9.09 -16.56
C SER A 196 13.29 -8.71 -15.17
N SER A 197 12.46 -8.84 -14.13
CA SER A 197 12.89 -8.60 -12.73
C SER A 197 14.02 -9.54 -12.28
N ASN A 198 14.08 -10.77 -12.82
CA ASN A 198 15.01 -11.82 -12.35
C ASN A 198 16.32 -11.92 -13.14
N ALA A 199 16.51 -11.16 -14.23
CA ALA A 199 17.74 -11.19 -15.04
C ALA A 199 19.02 -10.95 -14.21
N ARG A 200 20.15 -11.55 -14.59
CA ARG A 200 21.42 -11.39 -13.85
C ARG A 200 22.15 -10.10 -14.27
N PRO A 201 22.67 -9.30 -13.32
CA PRO A 201 23.43 -8.11 -13.67
C PRO A 201 24.83 -8.41 -14.21
N PRO A 202 25.31 -7.67 -15.23
CA PRO A 202 26.63 -7.88 -15.84
C PRO A 202 27.80 -7.73 -14.85
N TYR A 203 27.67 -6.83 -13.87
CA TYR A 203 28.72 -6.54 -12.89
C TYR A 203 29.05 -7.70 -11.95
N LEU A 204 28.25 -8.78 -11.92
CA LEU A 204 28.58 -9.97 -11.15
C LEU A 204 29.72 -10.79 -11.78
N GLU A 205 29.96 -10.61 -13.07
CA GLU A 205 30.98 -11.34 -13.84
C GLU A 205 32.18 -10.44 -14.19
N ARG A 206 32.13 -9.15 -13.83
CA ARG A 206 33.19 -8.18 -14.13
C ARG A 206 34.38 -8.36 -13.19
N ASP A 207 35.58 -8.38 -13.75
CA ASP A 207 36.82 -8.37 -12.97
C ASP A 207 36.98 -7.04 -12.23
N SER A 208 36.97 -7.09 -10.89
CA SER A 208 37.11 -5.91 -10.04
C SER A 208 38.46 -5.19 -10.22
N LEU A 209 39.50 -5.89 -10.71
CA LEU A 209 40.82 -5.29 -10.96
C LEU A 209 40.82 -4.35 -12.17
N SER A 210 39.81 -4.44 -13.04
CA SER A 210 39.61 -3.50 -14.15
C SER A 210 39.05 -2.14 -13.71
N LEU A 211 38.61 -2.02 -12.46
CA LEU A 211 37.94 -0.82 -11.93
C LEU A 211 38.90 0.06 -11.14
N ARG A 212 38.58 1.36 -11.06
CA ARG A 212 39.37 2.35 -10.32
C ARG A 212 38.65 2.78 -9.06
N ASP A 213 39.26 2.55 -7.90
CA ASP A 213 38.74 3.04 -6.63
C ASP A 213 39.00 4.55 -6.47
N VAL A 214 37.99 5.32 -6.07
CA VAL A 214 38.14 6.78 -5.89
C VAL A 214 39.21 7.16 -4.87
N SER A 215 39.52 6.28 -3.91
CA SER A 215 40.56 6.53 -2.93
C SER A 215 41.99 6.45 -3.51
N SER A 216 42.16 5.86 -4.70
CA SER A 216 43.46 5.79 -5.38
C SER A 216 43.71 6.95 -6.35
N LEU A 217 42.73 7.84 -6.55
CA LEU A 217 42.85 8.97 -7.46
C LEU A 217 43.88 9.99 -6.94
N THR A 218 44.88 10.27 -7.75
CA THR A 218 45.87 11.32 -7.52
C THR A 218 45.29 12.71 -7.82
N SER A 219 46.01 13.77 -7.43
CA SER A 219 45.62 15.14 -7.81
C SER A 219 45.59 15.34 -9.33
N ASN A 220 46.49 14.67 -10.07
CA ASN A 220 46.49 14.71 -11.53
C ASN A 220 45.25 14.03 -12.12
N ASP A 221 44.84 12.88 -11.58
CA ASP A 221 43.61 12.20 -12.02
C ASP A 221 42.39 13.10 -11.81
N LYS A 222 42.30 13.76 -10.65
CA LYS A 222 41.21 14.68 -10.33
C LYS A 222 41.17 15.87 -11.27
N SER A 223 42.33 16.45 -11.61
CA SER A 223 42.44 17.51 -12.62
C SER A 223 41.92 17.04 -13.98
N GLN A 224 42.35 15.86 -14.45
CA GLN A 224 41.90 15.31 -15.73
C GLN A 224 40.38 15.05 -15.76
N LEU A 225 39.81 14.56 -14.66
CA LEU A 225 38.37 14.38 -14.53
C LEU A 225 37.63 15.72 -14.62
N LYS A 226 38.16 16.76 -13.98
CA LYS A 226 37.61 18.12 -14.05
C LYS A 226 37.71 18.70 -15.47
N ASP A 227 38.88 18.64 -16.10
CA ASP A 227 39.09 19.15 -17.46
C ASP A 227 38.16 18.45 -18.47
N TRP A 228 37.90 17.16 -18.25
CA TRP A 228 36.92 16.42 -19.05
C TRP A 228 35.49 16.95 -18.83
N LEU A 229 35.08 17.22 -17.58
CA LEU A 229 33.77 17.81 -17.28
C LEU A 229 33.61 19.19 -17.92
N ASP A 230 34.64 20.04 -17.84
CA ASP A 230 34.61 21.39 -18.42
C ASP A 230 34.45 21.37 -19.95
N SER A 231 34.89 20.29 -20.61
CA SER A 231 34.86 20.14 -22.07
C SER A 231 33.70 19.31 -22.62
N HIS A 232 33.11 18.42 -21.81
CA HIS A 232 32.05 17.49 -22.26
C HIS A 232 30.73 17.65 -21.48
N GLY A 233 30.75 18.35 -20.36
CA GLY A 233 29.58 18.66 -19.57
C GLY A 233 28.64 19.61 -20.32
N LEU A 234 27.35 19.40 -20.14
CA LEU A 234 26.30 20.27 -20.66
C LEU A 234 25.57 20.96 -19.51
N GLU A 235 24.91 22.08 -19.81
CA GLU A 235 23.97 22.67 -18.87
C GLU A 235 22.85 21.64 -18.53
N PRO A 236 22.41 21.52 -17.28
CA PRO A 236 21.45 20.50 -16.85
C PRO A 236 20.17 20.36 -17.68
N VAL A 237 19.53 21.46 -18.09
CA VAL A 237 18.34 21.40 -18.94
C VAL A 237 18.71 20.96 -20.35
N ASP A 238 19.81 21.47 -20.91
CA ASP A 238 20.32 21.03 -22.22
C ASP A 238 20.58 19.53 -22.25
N TYR A 239 21.28 19.00 -21.23
CA TYR A 239 21.54 17.56 -21.12
C TYR A 239 20.24 16.76 -21.07
N MET A 240 19.29 17.15 -20.22
CA MET A 240 18.03 16.43 -20.07
C MET A 240 17.18 16.47 -21.35
N VAL A 241 17.18 17.60 -22.07
CA VAL A 241 16.50 17.75 -23.37
C VAL A 241 17.17 16.86 -24.43
N GLN A 242 18.49 16.89 -24.54
CA GLN A 242 19.23 16.06 -25.50
C GLN A 242 19.02 14.57 -25.23
N THR A 243 19.21 14.12 -23.98
CA THR A 243 18.96 12.71 -23.62
C THR A 243 17.52 12.31 -23.90
N SER A 244 16.55 13.19 -23.62
CA SER A 244 15.15 12.92 -23.95
C SER A 244 14.89 12.90 -25.46
N ALA A 245 15.71 13.59 -26.27
CA ALA A 245 15.62 13.55 -27.72
C ALA A 245 16.19 12.25 -28.32
N ASP A 246 17.16 11.64 -27.64
CA ASP A 246 17.84 10.42 -28.08
C ASP A 246 17.11 9.13 -27.64
N HIS A 247 16.39 9.19 -26.52
CA HIS A 247 15.71 8.02 -25.95
C HIS A 247 14.19 8.15 -25.98
N GLN A 248 13.46 7.03 -25.95
CA GLN A 248 11.99 7.06 -25.89
C GLN A 248 11.51 7.38 -24.47
N VAL A 249 12.16 6.78 -23.47
CA VAL A 249 11.84 6.98 -22.05
C VAL A 249 13.10 7.40 -21.31
N THR A 250 13.08 8.64 -20.79
CA THR A 250 14.15 9.15 -19.92
C THR A 250 13.67 9.09 -18.48
N ILE A 251 14.23 8.19 -17.70
CA ILE A 251 13.94 8.04 -16.27
C ILE A 251 14.86 8.97 -15.50
N VAL A 252 14.30 9.91 -14.75
CA VAL A 252 15.06 10.79 -13.86
C VAL A 252 14.86 10.35 -12.42
N GLY A 253 15.96 9.89 -11.81
CA GLY A 253 16.02 9.45 -10.41
C GLY A 253 16.38 10.59 -9.48
N GLU A 254 15.46 10.97 -8.60
CA GLU A 254 15.66 12.05 -7.62
C GLU A 254 15.74 11.54 -6.18
N VAL A 255 16.21 12.42 -5.29
CA VAL A 255 15.87 12.33 -3.88
C VAL A 255 14.74 13.27 -3.55
N HIS A 256 13.73 12.69 -2.89
CA HIS A 256 12.44 13.34 -2.75
C HIS A 256 12.53 14.63 -1.94
N GLY A 257 11.76 15.62 -2.39
CA GLY A 257 11.52 16.83 -1.63
C GLY A 257 12.56 17.92 -1.79
N LYS A 258 13.50 17.79 -2.73
CA LYS A 258 14.46 18.86 -3.04
C LYS A 258 13.88 19.83 -4.06
N LYS A 259 13.79 21.10 -3.67
CA LYS A 259 13.19 22.17 -4.46
C LYS A 259 13.89 22.34 -5.81
N GLU A 260 15.22 22.40 -5.80
CA GLU A 260 16.03 22.66 -6.99
C GLU A 260 15.83 21.59 -8.08
N TYR A 261 15.55 20.34 -7.69
CA TYR A 261 15.32 19.24 -8.64
C TYR A 261 13.99 19.39 -9.37
N LEU A 262 12.96 19.83 -8.67
CA LEU A 262 11.66 20.10 -9.29
C LEU A 262 11.64 21.43 -10.04
N ASP A 263 12.43 22.42 -9.60
CA ASP A 263 12.65 23.65 -10.36
C ASP A 263 13.33 23.33 -11.71
N LEU A 264 14.32 22.43 -11.72
CA LEU A 264 14.94 21.90 -12.95
C LEU A 264 13.92 21.23 -13.88
N LEU A 265 13.11 20.31 -13.34
CA LEU A 265 12.05 19.65 -14.12
C LEU A 265 11.11 20.69 -14.76
N ASN A 266 10.59 21.62 -13.96
CA ASN A 266 9.68 22.66 -14.45
C ASN A 266 10.32 23.56 -15.52
N ALA A 267 11.61 23.91 -15.35
CA ALA A 267 12.34 24.71 -16.34
C ALA A 267 12.52 23.96 -17.67
N ALA A 268 12.69 22.64 -17.64
CA ALA A 268 12.91 21.83 -18.82
C ALA A 268 11.63 21.49 -19.60
N ILE A 269 10.47 21.37 -18.94
CA ILE A 269 9.20 20.92 -19.55
C ILE A 269 8.87 21.58 -20.91
N PRO A 270 8.98 22.92 -21.09
CA PRO A 270 8.71 23.55 -22.38
C PRO A 270 9.64 23.03 -23.49
N ARG A 271 10.94 22.94 -23.21
CA ARG A 271 11.95 22.48 -24.18
C ARG A 271 11.86 20.99 -24.44
N LEU A 272 11.55 20.19 -23.42
CA LEU A 272 11.26 18.76 -23.57
C LEU A 272 10.14 18.51 -24.58
N TYR A 273 9.08 19.33 -24.56
CA TYR A 273 8.00 19.22 -25.53
C TYR A 273 8.41 19.69 -26.94
N HIS A 274 8.99 20.90 -27.02
CA HIS A 274 9.25 21.58 -28.30
C HIS A 274 10.48 21.06 -29.05
N GLU A 275 11.54 20.67 -28.34
CA GLU A 275 12.83 20.26 -28.92
C GLU A 275 13.01 18.74 -28.88
N ALA A 276 12.70 18.10 -27.75
CA ALA A 276 12.94 16.65 -27.58
C ALA A 276 11.77 15.77 -28.06
N GLY A 277 10.60 16.34 -28.39
CA GLY A 277 9.45 15.55 -28.82
C GLY A 277 8.75 14.78 -27.68
N VAL A 278 9.01 15.13 -26.41
CA VAL A 278 8.34 14.54 -25.25
C VAL A 278 6.84 14.86 -25.31
N ARG A 279 6.00 13.84 -25.06
CA ARG A 279 4.53 13.94 -25.04
C ARG A 279 3.93 13.53 -23.71
N CYS A 280 4.73 13.05 -22.77
CA CYS A 280 4.25 12.64 -21.45
C CYS A 280 5.27 12.98 -20.34
N ILE A 281 4.78 13.55 -19.24
CA ILE A 281 5.51 13.64 -17.96
C ILE A 281 4.88 12.64 -16.99
N ALA A 282 5.63 11.61 -16.60
CA ALA A 282 5.17 10.59 -15.67
C ALA A 282 5.73 10.86 -14.26
N LEU A 283 4.87 10.86 -13.24
CA LEU A 283 5.24 11.19 -11.86
C LEU A 283 4.96 10.04 -10.91
N GLU A 284 5.97 9.64 -10.11
CA GLU A 284 5.80 8.62 -9.06
C GLU A 284 4.70 9.01 -8.06
N VAL A 285 4.66 10.29 -7.67
CA VAL A 285 3.80 10.79 -6.59
C VAL A 285 2.31 10.85 -6.96
N CYS A 286 1.99 10.69 -8.24
CA CYS A 286 0.62 10.63 -8.76
C CYS A 286 0.14 9.19 -8.87
N LEU A 287 -1.18 8.96 -8.71
CA LEU A 287 -1.75 7.63 -8.86
C LEU A 287 -2.11 7.35 -10.32
N ALA A 288 -1.84 6.13 -10.79
CA ALA A 288 -2.21 5.71 -12.15
C ALA A 288 -3.73 5.77 -12.41
N ARG A 289 -4.56 5.57 -11.38
CA ARG A 289 -6.02 5.69 -11.50
C ARG A 289 -6.51 7.13 -11.74
N ASP A 290 -5.66 8.13 -11.51
CA ASP A 290 -6.02 9.55 -11.66
C ASP A 290 -5.59 10.10 -13.04
N ASN A 291 -5.09 9.25 -13.96
CA ASN A 291 -4.59 9.68 -15.27
C ASN A 291 -5.64 10.43 -16.11
N GLU A 292 -6.92 10.03 -16.06
CA GLU A 292 -7.99 10.77 -16.73
C GLU A 292 -8.19 12.18 -16.13
N LEU A 293 -8.10 12.30 -14.81
CA LEU A 293 -8.21 13.59 -14.11
C LEU A 293 -7.01 14.49 -14.40
N LEU A 294 -5.80 13.91 -14.43
CA LEU A 294 -4.56 14.61 -14.78
C LEU A 294 -4.61 15.15 -16.20
N ASN A 295 -5.02 14.31 -17.17
CA ASN A 295 -5.17 14.73 -18.56
C ASN A 295 -6.17 15.87 -18.69
N ARG A 296 -7.35 15.73 -18.06
CA ARG A 296 -8.35 16.82 -18.03
C ARG A 296 -7.78 18.10 -17.43
N LEU A 297 -7.06 18.00 -16.31
CA LEU A 297 -6.47 19.17 -15.63
C LEU A 297 -5.54 19.95 -16.56
N VAL A 298 -4.64 19.25 -17.27
CA VAL A 298 -3.61 19.91 -18.07
C VAL A 298 -4.07 20.32 -19.47
N THR A 299 -5.21 19.85 -19.95
CA THR A 299 -5.79 20.26 -21.24
C THR A 299 -6.99 21.19 -21.11
N ASN A 300 -7.44 21.50 -19.89
CA ASN A 300 -8.58 22.40 -19.68
C ASN A 300 -8.28 23.82 -20.18
N PRO A 301 -9.30 24.57 -20.66
CA PRO A 301 -9.12 25.97 -21.09
C PRO A 301 -8.60 26.90 -19.99
N GLN A 302 -8.90 26.59 -18.72
CA GLN A 302 -8.40 27.30 -17.56
C GLN A 302 -7.85 26.29 -16.55
N PHE A 303 -6.77 26.67 -15.87
CA PHE A 303 -6.16 25.80 -14.87
C PHE A 303 -7.03 25.66 -13.62
N ASP A 304 -7.52 24.44 -13.38
CA ASP A 304 -8.37 24.13 -12.23
C ASP A 304 -7.51 23.81 -10.99
N ARG A 305 -7.29 24.82 -10.15
CA ARG A 305 -6.48 24.69 -8.93
C ARG A 305 -7.12 23.77 -7.88
N GLU A 306 -8.44 23.70 -7.83
CA GLU A 306 -9.15 22.84 -6.88
C GLU A 306 -9.02 21.37 -7.30
N LEU A 307 -9.11 21.07 -8.59
CA LEU A 307 -8.83 19.74 -9.11
C LEU A 307 -7.35 19.36 -8.91
N ALA A 308 -6.41 20.29 -9.13
CA ALA A 308 -4.99 20.04 -8.89
C ALA A 308 -4.70 19.63 -7.45
N ILE A 309 -5.27 20.35 -6.46
CA ILE A 309 -5.10 20.00 -5.05
C ILE A 309 -5.87 18.72 -4.70
N GLU A 310 -7.02 18.43 -5.31
CA GLU A 310 -7.73 17.15 -5.13
C GLU A 310 -6.86 15.96 -5.57
N ILE A 311 -6.26 16.03 -6.76
CA ILE A 311 -5.34 15.01 -7.27
C ILE A 311 -4.12 14.89 -6.35
N ALA A 312 -3.53 16.00 -5.91
CA ALA A 312 -2.40 15.99 -4.97
C ALA A 312 -2.73 15.27 -3.65
N ARG A 313 -3.96 15.39 -3.17
CA ARG A 313 -4.47 14.71 -1.96
C ARG A 313 -4.72 13.22 -2.19
N HIS A 314 -4.79 12.75 -3.44
CA HIS A 314 -4.89 11.34 -3.78
C HIS A 314 -3.58 10.57 -3.55
N MET A 315 -2.44 11.24 -3.38
CA MET A 315 -1.15 10.64 -3.03
C MET A 315 -1.25 9.67 -1.85
N ASN A 316 -0.66 8.47 -1.99
CA ASN A 316 -0.77 7.35 -1.05
C ASN A 316 -0.57 7.71 0.43
N TRP A 317 0.45 8.52 0.76
CA TRP A 317 0.79 8.93 2.13
C TRP A 317 -0.13 9.97 2.75
N ARG A 318 -0.95 10.68 1.95
CA ARG A 318 -1.84 11.77 2.43
C ARG A 318 -1.12 12.90 3.19
N MET A 319 0.20 13.02 3.02
CA MET A 319 1.04 14.04 3.66
C MET A 319 2.09 14.63 2.70
N TRP A 320 1.86 14.52 1.39
CA TRP A 320 2.80 14.96 0.36
C TRP A 320 2.48 16.38 -0.11
N GLY A 321 2.36 17.31 0.83
CA GLY A 321 2.07 18.73 0.56
C GLY A 321 3.27 19.50 0.03
N ARG A 322 4.10 18.89 -0.83
CA ARG A 322 5.32 19.51 -1.40
C ARG A 322 4.95 20.23 -2.69
N LYS A 323 4.85 21.56 -2.64
CA LYS A 323 4.26 22.43 -3.68
C LYS A 323 4.87 22.18 -5.07
N GLU A 324 6.19 22.08 -5.15
CA GLU A 324 6.92 22.02 -6.41
C GLU A 324 6.60 20.77 -7.25
N TYR A 325 6.15 19.66 -6.64
CA TYR A 325 5.65 18.51 -7.41
C TYR A 325 4.34 18.84 -8.12
N TRP A 326 3.51 19.66 -7.50
CA TRP A 326 2.18 20.01 -7.99
C TRP A 326 2.21 21.19 -8.96
N ASP A 327 3.27 22.02 -8.90
CA ASP A 327 3.55 23.07 -9.88
C ASP A 327 3.78 22.50 -11.29
N VAL A 328 4.26 21.26 -11.40
CA VAL A 328 4.42 20.52 -12.67
C VAL A 328 3.11 20.52 -13.47
N PHE A 329 1.95 20.38 -12.81
CA PHE A 329 0.66 20.39 -13.49
C PHE A 329 0.39 21.72 -14.18
N GLU A 330 0.68 22.83 -13.50
CA GLU A 330 0.47 24.16 -14.05
C GLU A 330 1.47 24.44 -15.17
N THR A 331 2.72 24.01 -15.03
CA THR A 331 3.73 24.15 -16.08
C THR A 331 3.34 23.39 -17.34
N VAL A 332 2.90 22.13 -17.23
CA VAL A 332 2.41 21.36 -18.38
C VAL A 332 1.16 22.00 -18.98
N TRP A 333 0.21 22.46 -18.15
CA TRP A 333 -0.97 23.18 -18.64
C TRP A 333 -0.58 24.43 -19.44
N ARG A 334 0.37 25.24 -18.95
CA ARG A 334 0.87 26.44 -19.65
C ARG A 334 1.47 26.10 -21.00
N VAL A 335 2.28 25.04 -21.08
CA VAL A 335 2.80 24.53 -22.36
C VAL A 335 1.65 24.14 -23.28
N ASN A 336 0.63 23.43 -22.78
CA ASN A 336 -0.52 23.06 -23.59
C ASN A 336 -1.31 24.26 -24.15
N GLN A 337 -1.29 25.41 -23.48
CA GLN A 337 -1.92 26.64 -24.01
C GLN A 337 -1.16 27.26 -25.20
N THR A 338 0.11 26.87 -25.41
CA THR A 338 0.90 27.35 -26.56
C THR A 338 0.84 26.41 -27.76
N ILE A 339 0.23 25.22 -27.60
CA ILE A 339 0.18 24.19 -28.63
C ILE A 339 -0.94 24.52 -29.64
N PRO A 340 -0.64 24.57 -30.96
CA PRO A 340 -1.65 24.79 -31.98
C PRO A 340 -2.71 23.67 -32.01
N GLU A 341 -3.93 24.03 -32.41
CA GLU A 341 -5.03 23.08 -32.56
C GLU A 341 -4.65 21.91 -33.48
N GLY A 342 -5.05 20.69 -33.10
CA GLY A 342 -4.76 19.46 -33.83
C GLY A 342 -3.37 18.84 -33.58
N LYS A 343 -2.50 19.49 -32.79
CA LYS A 343 -1.25 18.88 -32.29
C LYS A 343 -1.49 18.13 -30.98
N THR A 344 -0.73 17.05 -30.76
CA THR A 344 -0.83 16.23 -29.55
C THR A 344 -0.40 17.03 -28.32
N PRO A 345 -1.28 17.23 -27.32
CA PRO A 345 -0.90 17.93 -26.09
C PRO A 345 0.11 17.10 -25.26
N LEU A 346 0.85 17.79 -24.40
CA LEU A 346 1.68 17.17 -23.36
C LEU A 346 0.76 16.63 -22.26
N CYS A 347 0.83 15.33 -21.98
CA CYS A 347 0.07 14.71 -20.90
C CYS A 347 0.88 14.57 -19.60
N VAL A 348 0.16 14.37 -18.48
CA VAL A 348 0.75 13.98 -17.20
C VAL A 348 0.12 12.66 -16.77
N ILE A 349 0.95 11.68 -16.40
CA ILE A 349 0.45 10.41 -15.86
C ILE A 349 1.03 10.14 -14.48
N GLY A 350 0.22 9.50 -13.64
CA GLY A 350 0.66 8.91 -12.39
C GLY A 350 1.12 7.48 -12.56
N LEU A 351 2.12 7.10 -11.76
CA LEU A 351 2.71 5.76 -11.81
C LEU A 351 2.23 4.90 -10.64
N SER A 352 2.04 5.49 -9.47
CA SER A 352 1.84 4.72 -8.25
C SER A 352 0.49 4.00 -8.25
N PRO A 353 0.45 2.71 -7.88
CA PRO A 353 -0.80 2.06 -7.57
C PRO A 353 -1.38 2.63 -6.26
N PRO A 354 -2.72 2.60 -6.07
CA PRO A 354 -3.34 3.10 -4.86
C PRO A 354 -3.06 2.19 -3.67
N VAL A 355 -2.51 2.76 -2.58
CA VAL A 355 -2.15 2.08 -1.33
C VAL A 355 -2.54 2.98 -0.13
N ASP A 356 -3.16 2.41 0.92
CA ASP A 356 -3.47 3.13 2.17
C ASP A 356 -2.27 3.17 3.11
N MET A 357 -1.24 3.94 2.72
CA MET A 357 -0.02 4.10 3.52
C MET A 357 -0.27 4.63 4.95
N PRO A 358 -1.25 5.52 5.22
CA PRO A 358 -1.63 5.83 6.59
C PRO A 358 -1.98 4.60 7.42
N SER A 359 -2.78 3.67 6.89
CA SER A 359 -3.08 2.42 7.61
C SER A 359 -1.85 1.51 7.73
N VAL A 360 -1.00 1.40 6.70
CA VAL A 360 0.27 0.64 6.76
C VAL A 360 1.14 1.17 7.90
N MET A 361 1.35 2.48 7.98
CA MET A 361 2.14 3.13 9.04
C MET A 361 1.53 2.92 10.43
N LEU A 362 0.20 2.99 10.56
CA LEU A 362 -0.48 2.76 11.84
C LEU A 362 -0.34 1.31 12.34
N VAL A 363 -0.23 0.34 11.44
CA VAL A 363 -0.07 -1.10 11.76
C VAL A 363 1.39 -1.48 11.98
N ALA A 364 2.26 -1.17 11.00
CA ALA A 364 3.65 -1.60 10.99
C ALA A 364 4.60 -0.63 11.73
N GLY A 365 4.16 0.61 12.00
CA GLY A 365 5.00 1.69 12.50
C GLY A 365 5.68 2.48 11.38
N ALA A 366 6.27 3.63 11.72
CA ALA A 366 7.00 4.49 10.77
C ALA A 366 8.48 4.13 10.61
N GLY A 367 8.95 3.02 11.21
CA GLY A 367 10.35 2.57 11.17
C GLY A 367 11.31 3.35 12.09
N ASP A 368 11.03 4.63 12.38
CA ASP A 368 11.90 5.51 13.17
C ASP A 368 11.75 5.40 14.71
N GLY A 369 10.74 4.66 15.18
CA GLY A 369 10.41 4.51 16.61
C GLY A 369 9.86 5.76 17.31
N LYS A 370 9.86 6.92 16.64
CA LYS A 370 9.37 8.21 17.15
C LYS A 370 7.86 8.35 16.99
N VAL A 371 7.32 7.89 15.84
CA VAL A 371 5.89 7.93 15.58
C VAL A 371 5.20 6.74 16.26
N LYS A 372 4.44 7.02 17.32
CA LYS A 372 3.75 6.00 18.13
C LYS A 372 2.23 6.10 17.98
N PRO A 373 1.61 5.29 17.10
CA PRO A 373 0.17 5.29 16.95
C PRO A 373 -0.54 4.63 18.14
N PRO A 374 -1.83 4.95 18.40
CA PRO A 374 -2.62 4.27 19.42
C PRO A 374 -2.72 2.77 19.18
N LEU A 375 -2.69 1.97 20.26
CA LEU A 375 -2.63 0.50 20.17
C LEU A 375 -3.78 -0.11 19.36
N TRP A 376 -4.99 0.42 19.49
CA TRP A 376 -6.17 -0.11 18.77
C TRP A 376 -6.13 0.14 17.26
N GLU A 377 -5.34 1.10 16.77
CA GLU A 377 -5.17 1.33 15.33
C GLU A 377 -4.36 0.21 14.66
N ARG A 378 -3.62 -0.59 15.44
CA ARG A 378 -2.96 -1.80 14.94
C ARG A 378 -3.93 -2.91 14.51
N LEU A 379 -5.22 -2.80 14.86
CA LEU A 379 -6.26 -3.75 14.42
C LEU A 379 -6.57 -3.66 12.92
N ARG A 380 -6.06 -2.66 12.21
CA ARG A 380 -6.26 -2.43 10.76
C ARG A 380 -5.60 -3.48 9.85
N ILE A 381 -5.13 -4.61 10.37
CA ILE A 381 -4.41 -5.67 9.63
C ILE A 381 -5.16 -6.05 8.35
N PHE A 382 -6.48 -6.25 8.41
CA PHE A 382 -7.27 -6.63 7.23
C PHE A 382 -7.36 -5.54 6.15
N ARG A 383 -7.11 -4.27 6.47
CA ARG A 383 -7.04 -3.21 5.47
C ARG A 383 -5.72 -3.26 4.70
N VAL A 384 -4.63 -3.59 5.38
CA VAL A 384 -3.28 -3.54 4.82
C VAL A 384 -2.89 -4.83 4.09
N LEU A 385 -3.63 -5.93 4.26
CA LEU A 385 -3.33 -7.21 3.59
C LEU A 385 -3.42 -7.11 2.05
N ASP A 386 -4.46 -6.48 1.53
CA ASP A 386 -4.63 -6.30 0.08
C ASP A 386 -3.52 -5.38 -0.47
N ASP A 387 -3.22 -4.32 0.27
CA ASP A 387 -2.19 -3.32 -0.04
C ASP A 387 -0.76 -3.88 0.01
N LEU A 388 -0.51 -4.91 0.83
CA LEU A 388 0.83 -5.50 0.99
C LEU A 388 1.35 -6.08 -0.32
N ILE A 389 0.50 -6.78 -1.08
CA ILE A 389 0.92 -7.37 -2.36
C ILE A 389 1.22 -6.25 -3.37
N VAL A 390 0.39 -5.22 -3.39
CA VAL A 390 0.56 -4.04 -4.26
C VAL A 390 1.87 -3.33 -3.94
N GLU A 391 2.16 -3.11 -2.66
CA GLU A 391 3.40 -2.44 -2.23
C GLU A 391 4.64 -3.30 -2.51
N LEU A 392 4.58 -4.61 -2.24
CA LEU A 392 5.68 -5.54 -2.54
C LEU A 392 5.97 -5.67 -4.05
N LYS A 393 5.00 -5.31 -4.89
CA LYS A 393 5.06 -5.37 -6.34
C LYS A 393 4.91 -4.00 -7.01
N ARG A 394 5.20 -2.95 -6.26
CA ARG A 394 5.00 -1.57 -6.69
C ARG A 394 5.83 -1.23 -7.93
N ASP A 395 7.09 -1.68 -7.97
CA ASP A 395 7.99 -1.48 -9.10
C ASP A 395 7.48 -2.15 -10.39
N GLU A 396 6.99 -3.40 -10.30
CA GLU A 396 6.39 -4.10 -11.43
C GLU A 396 5.13 -3.39 -11.94
N LEU A 397 4.29 -2.90 -11.03
CA LEU A 397 3.06 -2.18 -11.39
C LEU A 397 3.37 -0.81 -12.03
N MET A 398 4.34 -0.06 -11.51
CA MET A 398 4.78 1.20 -12.13
C MET A 398 5.38 0.97 -13.52
N ALA A 399 6.22 -0.05 -13.68
CA ALA A 399 6.77 -0.43 -14.98
C ALA A 399 5.64 -0.77 -15.97
N ARG A 400 4.62 -1.52 -15.54
CA ARG A 400 3.48 -1.87 -16.41
C ARG A 400 2.65 -0.65 -16.82
N VAL A 401 2.51 0.35 -15.95
CA VAL A 401 1.85 1.62 -16.31
C VAL A 401 2.65 2.34 -17.40
N ILE A 402 3.98 2.43 -17.26
CA ILE A 402 4.85 3.04 -18.28
C ILE A 402 4.75 2.30 -19.61
N GLU A 403 4.76 0.97 -19.59
CA GLU A 403 4.57 0.19 -20.83
C GLU A 403 3.26 0.54 -21.54
N ARG A 404 2.13 0.54 -20.81
CA ARG A 404 0.80 0.78 -21.39
C ARG A 404 0.58 2.21 -21.85
N GLU A 405 1.00 3.17 -21.05
CA GLU A 405 0.69 4.58 -21.25
C GLU A 405 1.71 5.29 -22.13
N ILE A 406 2.94 4.76 -22.23
CA ILE A 406 4.03 5.40 -22.97
C ILE A 406 4.51 4.52 -24.11
N ILE A 407 5.06 3.34 -23.81
CA ILE A 407 5.77 2.51 -24.80
C ILE A 407 4.81 1.94 -25.86
N GLU A 408 3.70 1.32 -25.43
CA GLU A 408 2.67 0.75 -26.32
C GLU A 408 1.98 1.82 -27.17
N LYS A 409 1.94 3.06 -26.70
CA LYS A 409 1.40 4.22 -27.43
C LYS A 409 2.47 4.93 -28.29
N ASN A 410 3.70 4.41 -28.31
CA ASN A 410 4.86 5.01 -28.98
C ASN A 410 5.06 6.50 -28.61
N ALA A 411 4.78 6.85 -27.35
CA ALA A 411 5.00 8.18 -26.84
C ALA A 411 6.42 8.30 -26.27
N ARG A 412 6.99 9.50 -26.35
CA ARG A 412 8.23 9.84 -25.69
C ARG A 412 7.94 10.50 -24.35
N ALA A 413 8.65 10.11 -23.30
CA ALA A 413 8.33 10.53 -21.94
C ALA A 413 9.55 10.81 -21.07
N VAL A 414 9.38 11.75 -20.14
CA VAL A 414 10.22 11.86 -18.95
C VAL A 414 9.49 11.22 -17.78
N VAL A 415 10.17 10.32 -17.09
CA VAL A 415 9.66 9.54 -15.95
C VAL A 415 10.38 10.00 -14.68
N TRP A 416 9.70 10.77 -13.84
CA TRP A 416 10.25 11.34 -12.61
C TRP A 416 9.92 10.47 -11.39
N VAL A 417 10.95 9.84 -10.82
CA VAL A 417 10.80 8.88 -9.72
C VAL A 417 11.91 9.04 -8.68
N GLY A 418 11.68 8.54 -7.48
CA GLY A 418 12.74 8.38 -6.49
C GLY A 418 13.84 7.48 -7.03
N LEU A 419 15.11 7.83 -6.77
CA LEU A 419 16.31 7.20 -7.32
C LEU A 419 16.29 5.67 -7.22
N ASN A 420 15.79 5.13 -6.10
CA ASN A 420 15.67 3.69 -5.91
C ASN A 420 14.87 2.97 -7.00
N HIS A 421 13.91 3.66 -7.62
CA HIS A 421 13.09 3.12 -8.71
C HIS A 421 13.73 3.31 -10.09
N ALA A 422 14.74 4.19 -10.22
CA ALA A 422 15.27 4.61 -11.51
C ALA A 422 16.30 3.64 -12.12
N PHE A 423 17.07 2.95 -11.29
CA PHE A 423 18.21 2.12 -11.73
C PHE A 423 17.89 1.18 -12.89
N THR A 424 18.57 1.34 -14.03
CA THR A 424 18.40 0.48 -15.22
C THR A 424 19.35 -0.71 -15.25
N SER A 425 20.55 -0.53 -14.67
CA SER A 425 21.62 -1.53 -14.68
C SER A 425 22.03 -2.01 -13.28
N TYR A 426 21.42 -1.47 -12.22
CA TYR A 426 21.73 -1.83 -10.84
C TYR A 426 20.58 -2.53 -10.13
N LYS A 427 20.86 -3.70 -9.52
CA LYS A 427 19.94 -4.35 -8.58
C LYS A 427 20.29 -3.92 -7.17
N GLN A 428 19.34 -3.26 -6.52
CA GLN A 428 19.56 -2.76 -5.17
C GLN A 428 19.62 -3.92 -4.17
N PRO A 429 20.70 -4.03 -3.37
CA PRO A 429 20.83 -5.01 -2.32
C PRO A 429 20.15 -4.56 -1.03
N ILE A 430 19.63 -5.52 -0.27
CA ILE A 430 19.47 -5.44 1.18
C ILE A 430 20.69 -6.13 1.77
N ILE A 431 21.52 -5.36 2.45
CA ILE A 431 22.72 -5.84 3.13
C ILE A 431 22.36 -6.14 4.58
N ARG A 432 22.75 -7.31 5.08
CA ARG A 432 22.63 -7.71 6.49
C ARG A 432 23.93 -8.38 6.91
N GLU A 433 24.51 -7.89 8.01
CA GLU A 433 25.73 -8.45 8.59
C GLU A 433 26.88 -8.55 7.55
N GLY A 434 27.03 -7.52 6.70
CA GLY A 434 28.08 -7.47 5.67
C GLY A 434 27.85 -8.38 4.46
N SER A 435 26.65 -8.96 4.31
CA SER A 435 26.32 -9.86 3.19
C SER A 435 25.01 -9.46 2.49
N ILE A 436 24.88 -9.78 1.21
CA ILE A 436 23.66 -9.52 0.44
C ILE A 436 22.59 -10.54 0.88
N PHE A 437 21.59 -10.08 1.63
CA PHE A 437 20.42 -10.88 1.99
C PHE A 437 19.50 -11.09 0.78
N ARG A 438 19.33 -10.04 -0.03
CA ARG A 438 18.52 -10.06 -1.26
C ARG A 438 18.93 -8.90 -2.16
N ALA A 439 18.95 -9.08 -3.47
CA ALA A 439 19.00 -7.99 -4.43
C ALA A 439 17.85 -8.15 -5.44
N TRP A 440 17.22 -7.05 -5.85
CA TRP A 440 16.17 -7.10 -6.89
C TRP A 440 16.27 -5.92 -7.83
N GLY A 441 15.85 -6.16 -9.07
CA GLY A 441 15.66 -5.11 -10.06
C GLY A 441 14.39 -4.35 -9.77
N ARG A 442 14.51 -3.02 -9.69
CA ARG A 442 13.40 -2.08 -9.48
C ARG A 442 12.76 -1.71 -10.84
N MET A 443 11.89 -0.69 -10.86
CA MET A 443 11.14 -0.27 -12.04
C MET A 443 12.03 -0.01 -13.28
N GLY A 444 13.09 0.80 -13.15
CA GLY A 444 14.01 1.11 -14.25
C GLY A 444 14.68 -0.12 -14.85
N TRP A 445 15.11 -1.05 -14.00
CA TRP A 445 15.70 -2.33 -14.39
C TRP A 445 14.71 -3.13 -15.23
N ILE A 446 13.46 -3.26 -14.76
CA ILE A 446 12.42 -4.00 -15.47
C ILE A 446 12.20 -3.40 -16.87
N LEU A 447 12.14 -2.07 -16.97
CA LEU A 447 11.94 -1.36 -18.23
C LEU A 447 13.12 -1.54 -19.19
N HIS A 448 14.35 -1.34 -18.71
CA HIS A 448 15.55 -1.46 -19.53
C HIS A 448 15.77 -2.89 -20.04
N GLN A 449 15.54 -3.92 -19.21
CA GLN A 449 15.65 -5.32 -19.65
C GLN A 449 14.69 -5.70 -20.79
N ARG A 450 13.62 -4.91 -20.99
CA ARG A 450 12.57 -5.19 -21.98
C ARG A 450 12.70 -4.35 -23.23
N ASN A 451 13.24 -3.15 -23.09
CA ASN A 451 13.24 -2.13 -24.14
C ASN A 451 14.66 -1.70 -24.55
N GLY A 452 15.70 -2.18 -23.85
CA GLY A 452 17.09 -1.83 -24.09
C GLY A 452 17.32 -0.32 -24.04
N ASP A 453 18.10 0.17 -24.99
CA ASP A 453 18.51 1.57 -25.09
C ASP A 453 17.36 2.54 -25.41
N GLN A 454 16.12 2.07 -25.62
CA GLN A 454 14.95 2.96 -25.64
C GLN A 454 14.71 3.63 -24.29
N VAL A 455 15.19 3.03 -23.20
CA VAL A 455 15.07 3.52 -21.83
C VAL A 455 16.44 3.98 -21.35
N PHE A 456 16.55 5.21 -20.87
CA PHE A 456 17.80 5.76 -20.34
C PHE A 456 17.57 6.41 -18.99
N GLU A 457 18.50 6.20 -18.06
CA GLU A 457 18.41 6.71 -16.70
C GLU A 457 19.38 7.88 -16.46
N ILE A 458 18.83 8.99 -15.95
CA ILE A 458 19.58 10.10 -15.41
C ILE A 458 19.41 10.11 -13.90
N SER A 459 20.52 10.06 -13.17
CA SER A 459 20.56 10.21 -11.72
C SER A 459 20.87 11.64 -11.33
N LEU A 460 20.04 12.23 -10.48
CA LEU A 460 20.37 13.48 -9.80
C LEU A 460 21.37 13.19 -8.67
N HIS A 461 22.38 14.05 -8.54
CA HIS A 461 23.33 14.00 -7.44
C HIS A 461 22.59 13.95 -6.08
N ASP A 462 23.05 13.15 -5.13
CA ASP A 462 22.52 13.17 -3.75
C ASP A 462 23.48 12.44 -2.79
N ASN A 463 23.17 12.51 -1.51
CA ASN A 463 23.65 11.64 -0.44
C ASN A 463 23.72 10.14 -0.77
N PHE A 464 22.81 9.59 -1.58
CA PHE A 464 22.92 8.19 -2.03
C PHE A 464 24.19 7.92 -2.88
N PHE A 465 24.74 8.96 -3.48
CA PHE A 465 26.02 8.95 -4.20
C PHE A 465 27.18 9.52 -3.41
N LEU A 466 26.99 9.97 -2.15
CA LEU A 466 28.03 10.39 -1.20
C LEU A 466 28.91 9.22 -0.69
N SER A 467 29.25 8.34 -1.61
CA SER A 467 30.58 7.77 -1.74
C SER A 467 31.64 8.86 -2.03
N GLY A 468 32.92 8.50 -2.00
CA GLY A 468 34.02 9.34 -2.49
C GLY A 468 33.84 9.81 -3.94
N ILE A 469 32.97 9.18 -4.74
CA ILE A 469 32.58 9.69 -6.07
C ILE A 469 31.71 10.95 -5.93
N GLY A 470 30.65 10.92 -5.11
CA GLY A 470 29.84 12.11 -4.83
C GLY A 470 30.66 13.22 -4.14
N GLY A 471 31.56 12.82 -3.23
CA GLY A 471 32.48 13.74 -2.55
C GLY A 471 33.41 14.50 -3.49
N PHE A 472 33.74 13.95 -4.66
CA PHE A 472 34.52 14.67 -5.68
C PHE A 472 33.75 15.90 -6.19
N PHE A 473 32.49 15.75 -6.59
CA PHE A 473 31.66 16.85 -7.07
C PHE A 473 31.38 17.89 -5.97
N GLU A 474 31.14 17.44 -4.74
CA GLU A 474 30.98 18.31 -3.57
C GLU A 474 32.24 19.15 -3.29
N THR A 475 33.43 18.55 -3.44
CA THR A 475 34.71 19.24 -3.26
C THR A 475 34.90 20.32 -4.32
N LEU A 476 34.70 19.98 -5.60
CA LEU A 476 34.78 20.96 -6.68
C LEU A 476 33.79 22.12 -6.47
N ALA A 477 32.57 21.83 -6.03
CA ALA A 477 31.58 22.86 -5.75
C ALA A 477 31.95 23.74 -4.55
N TYR A 478 32.55 23.16 -3.51
CA TYR A 478 33.07 23.92 -2.38
C TYR A 478 34.20 24.86 -2.78
N GLU A 479 35.05 24.43 -3.72
CA GLU A 479 36.18 25.20 -4.25
C GLU A 479 35.73 26.28 -5.26
N GLY A 480 34.47 26.24 -5.71
CA GLY A 480 33.93 27.15 -6.73
C GLY A 480 34.35 26.78 -8.16
N ASP A 481 34.75 25.52 -8.35
CA ASP A 481 35.43 25.01 -9.54
C ASP A 481 34.51 24.16 -10.45
N ILE A 482 33.20 24.15 -10.18
CA ILE A 482 32.21 23.45 -11.00
C ILE A 482 30.89 24.23 -11.05
N ASP A 483 30.40 24.44 -12.26
CA ASP A 483 29.04 24.93 -12.53
C ASP A 483 28.04 23.76 -12.55
N PRO A 484 26.72 24.02 -12.46
CA PRO A 484 25.71 22.98 -12.69
C PRO A 484 25.97 22.26 -14.01
N VAL A 485 26.02 20.93 -14.00
CA VAL A 485 26.46 20.14 -15.14
C VAL A 485 25.71 18.81 -15.26
N GLY A 486 25.41 18.42 -16.50
CA GLY A 486 24.87 17.12 -16.89
C GLY A 486 25.77 16.42 -17.90
N PHE A 487 25.97 15.12 -17.75
CA PHE A 487 26.79 14.32 -18.67
C PHE A 487 26.46 12.83 -18.61
N SER A 488 26.77 12.10 -19.69
CA SER A 488 26.62 10.64 -19.77
C SER A 488 27.81 9.93 -19.15
N LEU A 489 27.55 8.90 -18.35
CA LEU A 489 28.58 8.14 -17.64
C LEU A 489 29.22 7.02 -18.48
N ILE A 490 28.45 6.33 -19.32
CA ILE A 490 28.84 5.07 -19.98
C ILE A 490 30.16 5.17 -20.78
N ASP A 491 30.47 6.34 -21.36
CA ASP A 491 31.68 6.58 -22.17
C ASP A 491 32.57 7.69 -21.57
N SER A 492 32.36 8.00 -20.30
CA SER A 492 33.14 9.01 -19.56
C SER A 492 34.30 8.37 -18.79
N PRO A 493 35.33 9.15 -18.41
CA PRO A 493 36.35 8.67 -17.48
C PRO A 493 35.81 8.37 -16.07
N PHE A 494 34.54 8.70 -15.79
CA PHE A 494 33.86 8.36 -14.53
C PHE A 494 33.26 6.95 -14.55
N ALA A 495 33.12 6.30 -15.71
CA ALA A 495 32.35 5.07 -15.87
C ALA A 495 32.79 3.95 -14.92
N ASP A 496 34.10 3.71 -14.88
CA ASP A 496 34.75 2.61 -14.16
C ASP A 496 35.20 2.99 -12.74
N LEU A 497 34.80 4.18 -12.27
CA LEU A 497 35.01 4.57 -10.88
C LEU A 497 34.13 3.74 -9.96
N ARG A 498 34.63 3.53 -8.74
CA ARG A 498 33.91 2.89 -7.64
C ARG A 498 34.41 3.41 -6.30
N ASP A 499 33.68 3.13 -5.23
CA ASP A 499 34.14 3.44 -3.87
C ASP A 499 33.99 2.24 -2.95
N GLY A 500 35.07 1.49 -2.75
CA GLY A 500 35.11 0.32 -1.88
C GLY A 500 34.84 0.59 -0.40
N ARG A 501 34.73 1.86 0.03
CA ARG A 501 34.36 2.22 1.42
C ARG A 501 32.86 2.20 1.66
N VAL A 502 32.06 2.20 0.59
CA VAL A 502 30.60 2.15 0.66
C VAL A 502 30.13 0.71 0.55
N ASP A 503 29.25 0.31 1.47
CA ASP A 503 28.80 -1.07 1.66
C ASP A 503 28.35 -1.75 0.35
N GLU A 504 27.60 -1.04 -0.50
CA GLU A 504 27.11 -1.56 -1.77
C GLU A 504 28.24 -1.95 -2.74
N TYR A 505 29.31 -1.16 -2.83
CA TYR A 505 30.47 -1.48 -3.65
C TYR A 505 31.35 -2.53 -2.97
N ALA A 506 31.45 -2.51 -1.64
CA ALA A 506 32.24 -3.48 -0.88
C ALA A 506 31.71 -4.90 -1.05
N VAL A 507 30.38 -5.09 -0.98
CA VAL A 507 29.74 -6.40 -1.17
C VAL A 507 29.52 -6.79 -2.63
N GLN A 508 29.79 -5.88 -3.58
CA GLN A 508 29.69 -6.11 -5.03
C GLN A 508 30.97 -5.65 -5.75
N PRO A 509 32.07 -6.44 -5.72
CA PRO A 509 33.37 -6.00 -6.22
C PRO A 509 33.43 -5.60 -7.69
N GLY A 510 32.59 -6.17 -8.55
CA GLY A 510 32.54 -5.81 -9.96
C GLY A 510 31.65 -4.59 -10.26
N LEU A 511 30.99 -3.99 -9.27
CA LEU A 511 30.10 -2.83 -9.45
C LEU A 511 30.89 -1.56 -9.75
N ARG A 512 30.55 -0.88 -10.85
CA ARG A 512 31.11 0.42 -11.24
C ARG A 512 30.05 1.53 -11.18
N PHE A 513 30.49 2.78 -11.25
CA PHE A 513 29.60 3.93 -11.18
C PHE A 513 28.55 3.93 -12.30
N ALA A 514 28.96 3.62 -13.53
CA ALA A 514 28.07 3.52 -14.67
C ALA A 514 27.03 2.37 -14.59
N ASP A 515 27.12 1.46 -13.61
CA ASP A 515 26.03 0.50 -13.37
C ASP A 515 24.92 1.12 -12.50
N LYS A 516 25.27 2.07 -11.62
CA LYS A 516 24.34 2.78 -10.73
C LYS A 516 23.67 3.98 -11.40
N ALA A 517 24.24 4.50 -12.48
CA ALA A 517 23.69 5.60 -13.26
C ALA A 517 24.18 5.56 -14.71
N GLN A 518 23.33 5.91 -15.69
CA GLN A 518 23.75 6.05 -17.10
C GLN A 518 24.06 7.50 -17.47
N GLY A 519 23.27 8.44 -16.96
CA GLY A 519 23.50 9.88 -16.98
C GLY A 519 23.54 10.44 -15.57
N TYR A 520 24.24 11.55 -15.39
CA TYR A 520 24.41 12.18 -14.09
C TYR A 520 24.22 13.68 -14.16
N LEU A 521 23.49 14.23 -13.20
CA LEU A 521 23.21 15.65 -13.09
C LEU A 521 23.66 16.17 -11.72
N PHE A 522 24.63 17.08 -11.74
CA PHE A 522 25.02 17.87 -10.58
C PHE A 522 24.44 19.28 -10.71
N ILE A 523 23.50 19.63 -9.84
CA ILE A 523 22.87 20.96 -9.88
C ILE A 523 23.53 21.89 -8.86
N LYS A 524 23.66 21.40 -7.62
CA LYS A 524 24.24 22.13 -6.48
C LYS A 524 24.78 21.13 -5.45
N PRO A 525 25.70 21.54 -4.58
CA PRO A 525 26.14 20.72 -3.45
C PRO A 525 24.96 20.44 -2.51
N ASN A 526 24.94 19.25 -1.88
CA ASN A 526 23.80 18.77 -1.09
C ASN A 526 23.38 19.73 0.03
N ARG A 527 24.36 20.43 0.63
CA ARG A 527 24.13 21.41 1.71
C ARG A 527 23.33 22.64 1.28
N GLU A 528 23.27 22.92 -0.03
CA GLU A 528 22.56 24.06 -0.62
C GLU A 528 21.20 23.68 -1.21
N LEU A 529 20.89 22.40 -1.29
CA LEU A 529 19.56 21.92 -1.69
C LEU A 529 18.54 22.25 -0.60
N ARG A 530 17.43 22.85 -1.00
CA ARG A 530 16.36 23.25 -0.09
C ARG A 530 15.22 22.24 -0.12
N GLU A 531 14.55 22.07 1.01
CA GLU A 531 13.27 21.36 1.02
C GLU A 531 12.22 22.13 0.21
N CYS A 532 11.31 21.38 -0.42
CA CYS A 532 10.14 21.91 -1.10
C CYS A 532 9.32 22.82 -0.18
N THR A 533 8.64 23.79 -0.78
CA THR A 533 7.70 24.65 -0.08
C THR A 533 6.46 23.84 0.30
N TRP A 534 5.94 24.02 1.53
CA TRP A 534 4.68 23.37 1.92
C TRP A 534 3.47 24.04 1.25
N LEU A 535 2.63 23.25 0.59
CA LEU A 535 1.37 23.66 0.01
C LEU A 535 0.33 23.84 1.13
N ARG A 536 0.11 25.09 1.53
CA ARG A 536 -0.89 25.43 2.56
C ARG A 536 -2.29 25.00 2.12
N GLY A 537 -3.06 24.44 3.05
CA GLY A 537 -4.39 23.89 2.76
C GLY A 537 -4.36 22.49 2.16
N TYR A 538 -3.20 21.83 2.08
CA TYR A 538 -3.10 20.47 1.55
C TYR A 538 -3.99 19.49 2.32
N VAL A 539 -3.99 19.52 3.65
CA VAL A 539 -4.88 18.68 4.46
C VAL A 539 -6.29 19.28 4.48
N SER A 540 -7.22 18.63 3.79
CA SER A 540 -8.64 19.02 3.86
C SER A 540 -9.31 18.55 5.16
N LYS A 541 -10.49 19.12 5.47
CA LYS A 541 -11.32 18.66 6.61
C LYS A 541 -11.64 17.16 6.51
N ASP A 542 -12.02 16.69 5.32
CA ASP A 542 -12.33 15.28 5.07
C ASP A 542 -11.10 14.38 5.25
N MET A 543 -9.94 14.78 4.71
CA MET A 543 -8.68 14.05 4.92
C MET A 543 -8.35 13.95 6.40
N PHE A 544 -8.42 15.06 7.13
CA PHE A 544 -8.16 15.09 8.56
C PHE A 544 -9.07 14.13 9.32
N VAL A 545 -10.37 14.13 9.03
CA VAL A 545 -11.33 13.22 9.68
C VAL A 545 -11.01 11.77 9.34
N ARG A 546 -10.74 11.44 8.08
CA ARG A 546 -10.45 10.05 7.64
C ARG A 546 -9.15 9.50 8.23
N ASN A 547 -8.13 10.35 8.34
CA ASN A 547 -6.77 9.97 8.74
C ASN A 547 -6.35 10.57 10.09
N LYS A 548 -7.30 10.91 10.94
CA LYS A 548 -7.07 11.59 12.22
C LYS A 548 -5.98 10.94 13.10
N PRO A 549 -5.94 9.61 13.30
CA PRO A 549 -4.89 8.99 14.11
C PRO A 549 -3.51 9.12 13.48
N PHE A 550 -3.43 9.07 12.15
CA PHE A 550 -2.18 9.21 11.40
C PHE A 550 -1.59 10.61 11.58
N TYR A 551 -2.36 11.67 11.33
CA TYR A 551 -1.88 13.04 11.54
C TYR A 551 -1.54 13.33 13.01
N ARG A 552 -2.33 12.80 13.95
CA ARG A 552 -2.03 12.94 15.38
C ARG A 552 -0.74 12.24 15.78
N ALA A 553 -0.44 11.08 15.20
CA ALA A 553 0.80 10.36 15.48
C ALA A 553 2.03 11.17 15.01
N TRP A 554 1.96 11.76 13.81
CA TRP A 554 3.01 12.65 13.30
C TRP A 554 3.15 13.93 14.12
N ALA A 555 2.05 14.62 14.42
CA ALA A 555 2.10 15.83 15.24
C ALA A 555 2.65 15.55 16.64
N LYS A 556 2.28 14.44 17.26
CA LYS A 556 2.80 14.04 18.58
C LYS A 556 4.30 13.77 18.56
N ALA A 557 4.84 13.24 17.46
CA ALA A 557 6.26 12.98 17.30
C ALA A 557 7.12 14.27 17.36
N ILE A 558 6.52 15.42 17.04
CA ILE A 558 7.13 16.76 17.15
C ILE A 558 6.57 17.58 18.33
N GLY A 559 5.96 16.91 19.33
CA GLY A 559 5.47 17.57 20.54
C GLY A 559 4.19 18.40 20.37
N ARG A 560 3.44 18.22 19.28
CA ARG A 560 2.20 18.96 18.99
C ARG A 560 0.94 18.12 19.20
N ASN A 561 -0.12 18.79 19.64
CA ASN A 561 -1.47 18.23 19.69
C ASN A 561 -2.36 18.94 18.66
N ILE A 562 -3.05 18.17 17.84
CA ILE A 562 -3.89 18.70 16.75
C ILE A 562 -5.35 18.24 16.88
N THR A 563 -6.27 19.17 16.57
CA THR A 563 -7.72 18.96 16.64
C THR A 563 -8.43 19.20 15.31
N ASN A 564 -7.79 19.85 14.34
CA ASN A 564 -8.35 20.16 13.04
C ASN A 564 -7.32 20.08 11.89
N ALA A 565 -7.80 20.25 10.66
CA ALA A 565 -7.01 20.13 9.43
C ALA A 565 -5.92 21.21 9.29
N GLN A 566 -6.22 22.46 9.64
CA GLN A 566 -5.23 23.55 9.57
C GLN A 566 -4.04 23.30 10.50
N GLN A 567 -4.29 22.81 11.72
CA GLN A 567 -3.23 22.42 12.63
C GLN A 567 -2.43 21.22 12.12
N ALA A 568 -3.07 20.31 11.38
CA ALA A 568 -2.39 19.19 10.73
C ALA A 568 -1.44 19.67 9.64
N ASP A 569 -1.85 20.62 8.79
CA ASP A 569 -0.98 21.24 7.78
C ASP A 569 0.29 21.83 8.42
N VAL A 570 0.13 22.68 9.43
CA VAL A 570 1.28 23.33 10.10
C VAL A 570 2.18 22.30 10.78
N ALA A 571 1.60 21.21 11.32
CA ALA A 571 2.37 20.13 11.91
C ALA A 571 3.18 19.36 10.85
N LEU A 572 2.58 19.04 9.69
CA LEU A 572 3.26 18.33 8.62
C LEU A 572 4.34 19.19 7.94
N GLU A 573 4.10 20.48 7.76
CA GLU A 573 5.13 21.44 7.33
C GLU A 573 6.34 21.42 8.26
N THR A 574 6.09 21.39 9.58
CA THR A 574 7.18 21.29 10.58
C THR A 574 7.89 19.94 10.52
N VAL A 575 7.16 18.84 10.32
CA VAL A 575 7.77 17.50 10.15
C VAL A 575 8.68 17.47 8.93
N MET A 576 8.23 18.06 7.81
CA MET A 576 9.00 18.15 6.57
C MET A 576 10.31 18.92 6.80
N ASN A 577 10.24 20.11 7.40
CA ASN A 577 11.43 20.96 7.64
C ASN A 577 12.39 20.43 8.72
N SER A 578 11.97 19.41 9.49
CA SER A 578 12.79 18.81 10.56
C SER A 578 13.60 17.59 10.10
N ARG A 579 13.38 17.15 8.87
CA ARG A 579 14.06 16.04 8.21
C ARG A 579 14.99 16.59 7.15
#